data_AF-A2D7E6-F1
#
_entry.id   AF-A2D7E6-F1
#
_cell.length_a   1.000
_cell.length_b   1.000
_cell.length_c   1.000
_cell.angle_alpha   90.00
_cell.angle_beta   90.00
_cell.angle_gamma   90.00
#
_symmetry.space_group_name_H-M   'P 1'
#
loop_
_entity.id
_entity.type
_entity.pdbx_description
1 polymer ?
#
loop_
_entity_poly.entity_id
_entity_poly.type
_entity_poly.pdbx_seq_one_letter_code
_entity_poly.pdbx_strand_id
1 'polypeptide(L)'
;MENPQEVKELRNKLRMMKFPQDEILNTVRKQQRAIDKQKQANDTIKMQIQKYEEEIEGYEKTILAYKSSEERQNLVAKKKNLTNKLGILQADFKAEDDKRRRLEEQVSKARSKAGGMFAQAKENENIQFKVHTVENRLDQALNAYNKQLQKLEASRTQIDELLQERRNFDEVYGILDKEQTRNADNIASLIDQSNKSYTIRDQKKIDLVILQKEEKQDQAEDEAELNRLNQMIEGQSLLAMHPHTEQQPIPSLSSQSTNQTDQQEELQKEIDTRSALVNQIITENKCQKLDELFNKLSDLETENYSLFNFVVQRGAEKSSIIDEIDALTQRSGELDANVELTDEQQNAKLKVLAENMEKTEKQIAELSDVKDSNDKSIKSVYDGLEDLYKELDLPWDNSPDEKKHVTPLNAMFCLTQIENKLAEFMDEVLSKTASISVDSREFSSGGDKRITSQRSILIPNASKVFDVGADARNGSEKDLLSGVSKPLSVEEMRAKVGLKLN
;
A
#
# COMPACT_ATOMS: atom_id res chain seq x y z
N MET A 1 -197.48 -35.56 -25.20
CA MET A 1 -196.66 -34.78 -24.24
C MET A 1 -195.25 -34.66 -24.83
N GLU A 2 -194.93 -33.77 -25.76
CA GLU A 2 -195.57 -32.54 -26.20
C GLU A 2 -195.75 -31.49 -25.10
N ASN A 3 -194.66 -30.75 -24.85
CA ASN A 3 -194.69 -29.35 -24.46
C ASN A 3 -194.25 -28.52 -25.70
N PRO A 4 -195.18 -27.88 -26.45
CA PRO A 4 -194.85 -27.32 -27.78
C PRO A 4 -193.84 -26.14 -27.80
N GLN A 5 -193.49 -25.56 -26.65
CA GLN A 5 -192.55 -24.43 -26.59
C GLN A 5 -191.08 -24.87 -26.72
N GLU A 6 -190.66 -25.96 -26.08
CA GLU A 6 -189.25 -26.40 -26.07
C GLU A 6 -188.76 -26.84 -27.45
N VAL A 7 -189.62 -27.49 -28.24
CA VAL A 7 -189.33 -27.86 -29.64
C VAL A 7 -189.11 -26.62 -30.52
N LYS A 8 -189.76 -25.50 -30.18
CA LYS A 8 -189.60 -24.21 -30.88
C LYS A 8 -188.30 -23.52 -30.47
N GLU A 9 -187.94 -23.54 -29.18
CA GLU A 9 -186.65 -23.08 -28.70
C GLU A 9 -185.48 -23.86 -29.31
N LEU A 10 -185.54 -25.19 -29.29
CA LEU A 10 -184.47 -26.06 -29.81
C LEU A 10 -184.27 -25.84 -31.32
N ARG A 11 -185.34 -25.65 -32.09
CA ARG A 11 -185.23 -25.27 -33.51
C ARG A 11 -184.59 -23.90 -33.73
N ASN A 12 -184.82 -22.91 -32.86
CA ASN A 12 -184.13 -21.62 -32.93
C ASN A 12 -182.65 -21.73 -32.52
N LYS A 13 -182.35 -22.45 -31.44
CA LYS A 13 -180.98 -22.67 -30.94
C LYS A 13 -180.12 -23.40 -31.99
N LEU A 14 -180.64 -24.44 -32.64
CA LEU A 14 -179.92 -25.15 -33.71
C LEU A 14 -179.67 -24.28 -34.95
N ARG A 15 -180.59 -23.36 -35.29
CA ARG A 15 -180.47 -22.49 -36.47
C ARG A 15 -179.48 -21.33 -36.29
N MET A 16 -179.07 -21.05 -35.05
CA MET A 16 -178.09 -20.01 -34.71
C MET A 16 -176.66 -20.57 -34.55
N MET A 17 -176.47 -21.89 -34.58
CA MET A 17 -175.17 -22.53 -34.32
C MET A 17 -174.37 -22.78 -35.61
N LYS A 18 -173.63 -21.77 -36.09
CA LYS A 18 -172.69 -21.93 -37.21
C LYS A 18 -171.46 -22.74 -36.78
N PHE A 19 -171.22 -23.90 -37.41
CA PHE A 19 -170.00 -24.69 -37.21
C PHE A 19 -168.85 -24.18 -38.12
N PRO A 20 -167.68 -23.80 -37.59
CA PRO A 20 -166.58 -23.21 -38.37
C PRO A 20 -165.68 -24.27 -39.05
N GLN A 21 -166.18 -24.90 -40.11
CA GLN A 21 -165.41 -25.92 -40.85
C GLN A 21 -164.18 -25.36 -41.60
N ASP A 22 -164.20 -24.08 -41.99
CA ASP A 22 -163.11 -23.43 -42.72
C ASP A 22 -161.83 -23.22 -41.90
N GLU A 23 -161.92 -23.08 -40.57
CA GLU A 23 -160.74 -22.84 -39.71
C GLU A 23 -159.86 -24.08 -39.60
N ILE A 24 -160.48 -25.27 -39.56
CA ILE A 24 -159.80 -26.56 -39.52
C ILE A 24 -159.09 -26.82 -40.86
N LEU A 25 -159.77 -26.59 -42.00
CA LEU A 25 -159.16 -26.76 -43.32
C LEU A 25 -158.00 -25.77 -43.56
N ASN A 26 -158.10 -24.54 -43.07
CA ASN A 26 -157.02 -23.56 -43.18
C ASN A 26 -155.84 -23.84 -42.23
N THR A 27 -156.07 -24.37 -41.03
CA THR A 27 -154.99 -24.78 -40.12
C THR A 27 -154.25 -26.02 -40.65
N VAL A 28 -154.95 -27.04 -41.15
CA VAL A 28 -154.33 -28.21 -41.79
C VAL A 28 -153.51 -27.80 -43.04
N ARG A 29 -154.03 -26.90 -43.89
CA ARG A 29 -153.27 -26.37 -45.04
C ARG A 29 -152.02 -25.57 -44.63
N LYS A 30 -152.08 -24.83 -43.51
CA LYS A 30 -150.89 -24.16 -42.93
C LYS A 30 -149.87 -25.17 -42.38
N GLN A 31 -150.33 -26.19 -41.65
CA GLN A 31 -149.48 -27.25 -41.12
C GLN A 31 -148.80 -28.04 -42.23
N GLN A 32 -149.51 -28.41 -43.30
CA GLN A 32 -148.92 -29.12 -44.43
C GLN A 32 -147.81 -28.29 -45.10
N ARG A 33 -148.05 -27.00 -45.37
CA ARG A 33 -147.03 -26.08 -45.89
C ARG A 33 -145.84 -25.91 -44.95
N ALA A 34 -146.05 -25.93 -43.64
CA ALA A 34 -144.97 -25.89 -42.66
C ALA A 34 -144.15 -27.19 -42.66
N ILE A 35 -144.80 -28.36 -42.72
CA ILE A 35 -144.18 -29.68 -42.83
C ILE A 35 -143.34 -29.78 -44.10
N ASP A 36 -143.86 -29.35 -45.25
CA ASP A 36 -143.15 -29.46 -46.52
C ASP A 36 -141.98 -28.47 -46.60
N LYS A 37 -142.09 -27.28 -46.01
CA LYS A 37 -140.95 -26.36 -45.81
C LYS A 37 -139.91 -26.94 -44.83
N GLN A 38 -140.35 -27.65 -43.79
CA GLN A 38 -139.43 -28.30 -42.84
C GLN A 38 -138.73 -29.51 -43.44
N LYS A 39 -139.38 -30.27 -44.35
CA LYS A 39 -138.71 -31.30 -45.16
C LYS A 39 -137.62 -30.68 -46.04
N GLN A 40 -137.94 -29.63 -46.81
CA GLN A 40 -136.96 -28.91 -47.63
C GLN A 40 -135.78 -28.38 -46.81
N ALA A 41 -136.02 -27.86 -45.59
CA ALA A 41 -134.98 -27.46 -44.67
C ALA A 41 -134.13 -28.65 -44.18
N ASN A 42 -134.77 -29.75 -43.75
CA ASN A 42 -134.07 -30.96 -43.31
C ASN A 42 -133.23 -31.59 -44.43
N ASP A 43 -133.73 -31.61 -45.66
CA ASP A 43 -133.01 -32.18 -46.80
C ASP A 43 -131.86 -31.26 -47.25
N THR A 44 -132.01 -29.94 -47.09
CA THR A 44 -130.90 -28.98 -47.23
C THR A 44 -129.83 -29.21 -46.16
N ILE A 45 -130.21 -29.43 -44.90
CA ILE A 45 -129.30 -29.71 -43.79
C ILE A 45 -128.58 -31.04 -44.01
N LYS A 46 -129.25 -32.09 -44.49
CA LYS A 46 -128.59 -33.37 -44.85
C LYS A 46 -127.52 -33.18 -45.93
N MET A 47 -127.82 -32.42 -46.99
CA MET A 47 -126.83 -32.10 -48.04
C MET A 47 -125.65 -31.26 -47.52
N GLN A 48 -125.85 -30.45 -46.47
CA GLN A 48 -124.76 -29.72 -45.82
C GLN A 48 -123.92 -30.64 -44.92
N ILE A 49 -124.55 -31.51 -44.13
CA ILE A 49 -123.87 -32.52 -43.30
C ILE A 49 -123.01 -33.43 -44.17
N GLN A 50 -123.57 -34.02 -45.23
CA GLN A 50 -122.82 -34.89 -46.15
C GLN A 50 -121.59 -34.19 -46.74
N LYS A 51 -121.71 -32.92 -47.13
CA LYS A 51 -120.56 -32.15 -47.65
C LYS A 51 -119.48 -31.91 -46.60
N TYR A 52 -119.85 -31.62 -45.36
CA TYR A 52 -118.88 -31.49 -44.28
C TYR A 52 -118.25 -32.83 -43.90
N GLU A 53 -118.97 -33.95 -43.98
CA GLU A 53 -118.43 -35.30 -43.80
C GLU A 53 -117.41 -35.64 -44.91
N GLU A 54 -117.73 -35.34 -46.18
CA GLU A 54 -116.82 -35.48 -47.33
C GLU A 54 -115.57 -34.60 -47.21
N GLU A 55 -115.72 -33.33 -46.77
CA GLU A 55 -114.59 -32.43 -46.49
C GLU A 55 -113.71 -32.94 -45.34
N ILE A 56 -114.31 -33.37 -44.22
CA ILE A 56 -113.57 -33.91 -43.06
C ILE A 56 -112.78 -35.16 -43.46
N GLU A 57 -113.37 -36.10 -44.20
CA GLU A 57 -112.66 -37.29 -44.64
C GLU A 57 -111.48 -36.93 -45.59
N GLY A 58 -111.63 -35.90 -46.42
CA GLY A 58 -110.55 -35.33 -47.24
C GLY A 58 -109.41 -34.72 -46.41
N TYR A 59 -109.74 -33.98 -45.35
CA TYR A 59 -108.75 -33.45 -44.41
C TYR A 59 -108.05 -34.57 -43.61
N GLU A 60 -108.77 -35.60 -43.16
CA GLU A 60 -108.16 -36.73 -42.47
C GLU A 60 -107.20 -37.53 -43.36
N LYS A 61 -107.59 -37.79 -44.62
CA LYS A 61 -106.73 -38.44 -45.62
C LYS A 61 -105.45 -37.64 -45.90
N THR A 62 -105.54 -36.31 -46.05
CA THR A 62 -104.35 -35.46 -46.23
C THR A 62 -103.49 -35.35 -44.97
N ILE A 63 -104.09 -35.32 -43.78
CA ILE A 63 -103.35 -35.36 -42.50
C ILE A 63 -102.64 -36.71 -42.31
N LEU A 64 -103.27 -37.83 -42.71
CA LEU A 64 -102.65 -39.16 -42.70
C LEU A 64 -101.49 -39.26 -43.68
N ALA A 65 -101.67 -38.80 -44.93
CA ALA A 65 -100.59 -38.71 -45.91
C ALA A 65 -99.43 -37.85 -45.39
N TYR A 66 -99.71 -36.69 -44.79
CA TYR A 66 -98.69 -35.82 -44.21
C TYR A 66 -98.07 -36.34 -42.90
N LYS A 67 -98.71 -37.30 -42.20
CA LYS A 67 -98.10 -38.04 -41.06
C LYS A 67 -97.24 -39.20 -41.54
N SER A 68 -97.67 -39.89 -42.62
CA SER A 68 -96.99 -41.05 -43.18
C SER A 68 -95.84 -40.70 -44.14
N SER A 69 -95.83 -39.48 -44.70
CA SER A 69 -94.79 -38.98 -45.61
C SER A 69 -93.38 -39.27 -45.09
N GLU A 70 -92.60 -39.97 -45.92
CA GLU A 70 -91.25 -40.42 -45.61
C GLU A 70 -90.33 -39.23 -45.30
N GLU A 71 -90.48 -38.11 -46.02
CA GLU A 71 -89.72 -36.87 -45.78
C GLU A 71 -89.88 -36.38 -44.33
N ARG A 72 -91.11 -36.42 -43.80
CA ARG A 72 -91.39 -36.01 -42.42
C ARG A 72 -90.80 -36.99 -41.42
N GLN A 73 -90.86 -38.29 -41.69
CA GLN A 73 -90.21 -39.30 -40.83
C GLN A 73 -88.68 -39.13 -40.82
N ASN A 74 -88.09 -38.90 -41.99
CA ASN A 74 -86.67 -38.60 -42.18
C ASN A 74 -86.25 -37.30 -41.47
N LEU A 75 -87.07 -36.24 -41.51
CA LEU A 75 -86.84 -35.00 -40.75
C LEU A 75 -86.94 -35.21 -39.22
N VAL A 76 -87.89 -36.02 -38.74
CA VAL A 76 -87.99 -36.38 -37.32
C VAL A 76 -86.80 -37.23 -36.87
N ALA A 77 -86.32 -38.15 -37.70
CA ALA A 77 -85.12 -38.94 -37.43
C ALA A 77 -83.85 -38.05 -37.39
N LYS A 78 -83.69 -37.14 -38.36
CA LYS A 78 -82.61 -36.13 -38.37
C LYS A 78 -82.67 -35.23 -37.13
N LYS A 79 -83.86 -34.75 -36.74
CA LYS A 79 -84.05 -33.98 -35.49
C LYS A 79 -83.56 -34.77 -34.27
N LYS A 80 -84.00 -36.02 -34.09
CA LYS A 80 -83.53 -36.88 -32.98
C LYS A 80 -82.01 -37.07 -33.00
N ASN A 81 -81.40 -37.33 -34.16
CA ASN A 81 -79.95 -37.48 -34.28
C ASN A 81 -79.19 -36.21 -33.87
N LEU A 82 -79.66 -35.03 -34.31
CA LEU A 82 -79.06 -33.74 -33.96
C LEU A 82 -79.26 -33.38 -32.48
N THR A 83 -80.44 -33.65 -31.91
CA THR A 83 -80.67 -33.46 -30.46
C THR A 83 -79.75 -34.34 -29.62
N ASN A 84 -79.55 -35.61 -30.01
CA ASN A 84 -78.64 -36.50 -29.29
C ASN A 84 -77.18 -36.03 -29.39
N LYS A 85 -76.72 -35.61 -30.59
CA LYS A 85 -75.37 -35.05 -30.78
C LYS A 85 -75.15 -33.76 -29.98
N LEU A 86 -76.16 -32.88 -29.93
CA LEU A 86 -76.12 -31.66 -29.15
C LEU A 86 -76.07 -31.95 -27.64
N GLY A 87 -76.79 -32.96 -27.16
CA GLY A 87 -76.71 -33.42 -25.77
C GLY A 87 -75.33 -33.98 -25.38
N ILE A 88 -74.69 -34.72 -26.28
CA ILE A 88 -73.30 -35.20 -26.10
C ILE A 88 -72.34 -34.01 -26.03
N LEU A 89 -72.37 -33.10 -27.01
CA LEU A 89 -71.52 -31.91 -27.03
C LEU A 89 -71.72 -31.00 -25.81
N GLN A 90 -72.94 -30.91 -25.26
CA GLN A 90 -73.21 -30.18 -24.02
C GLN A 90 -72.60 -30.87 -22.78
N ALA A 91 -72.58 -32.21 -22.75
CA ALA A 91 -71.92 -32.96 -21.68
C ALA A 91 -70.39 -32.83 -21.76
N ASP A 92 -69.82 -32.96 -22.96
CA ASP A 92 -68.38 -32.81 -23.20
C ASP A 92 -67.89 -31.39 -22.86
N PHE A 93 -68.62 -30.36 -23.32
CA PHE A 93 -68.32 -28.96 -23.00
C PHE A 93 -68.34 -28.70 -21.49
N LYS A 94 -69.33 -29.24 -20.77
CA LYS A 94 -69.39 -29.12 -19.32
C LYS A 94 -68.22 -29.84 -18.62
N ALA A 95 -67.86 -31.04 -19.08
CA ALA A 95 -66.74 -31.80 -18.51
C ALA A 95 -65.40 -31.07 -18.70
N GLU A 96 -65.18 -30.44 -19.85
CA GLU A 96 -63.98 -29.66 -20.12
C GLU A 96 -63.96 -28.31 -19.35
N ASP A 97 -65.11 -27.68 -19.10
CA ASP A 97 -65.19 -26.48 -18.24
C ASP A 97 -64.98 -26.80 -16.75
N ASP A 98 -65.54 -27.91 -16.25
CA ASP A 98 -65.23 -28.44 -14.92
C ASP A 98 -63.72 -28.76 -14.77
N LYS A 99 -63.07 -29.23 -15.83
CA LYS A 99 -61.61 -29.48 -15.90
C LYS A 99 -60.81 -28.18 -15.96
N ARG A 100 -61.21 -27.18 -16.77
CA ARG A 100 -60.63 -25.83 -16.81
C ARG A 100 -60.64 -25.20 -15.42
N ARG A 101 -61.79 -25.23 -14.74
CA ARG A 101 -61.96 -24.70 -13.38
C ARG A 101 -61.03 -25.36 -12.36
N ARG A 102 -60.83 -26.68 -12.43
CA ARG A 102 -59.87 -27.40 -11.58
C ARG A 102 -58.42 -26.98 -11.84
N LEU A 103 -58.04 -26.78 -13.11
CA LEU A 103 -56.71 -26.31 -13.50
C LEU A 103 -56.48 -24.86 -13.04
N GLU A 104 -57.46 -23.98 -13.18
CA GLU A 104 -57.42 -22.60 -12.68
C GLU A 104 -57.25 -22.56 -11.15
N GLU A 105 -57.96 -23.42 -10.41
CA GLU A 105 -57.81 -23.56 -8.96
C GLU A 105 -56.42 -24.09 -8.57
N GLN A 106 -55.87 -25.06 -9.32
CA GLN A 106 -54.51 -25.57 -9.12
C GLN A 106 -53.45 -24.50 -9.40
N VAL A 107 -53.57 -23.74 -10.49
CA VAL A 107 -52.68 -22.62 -10.84
C VAL A 107 -52.75 -21.52 -9.79
N SER A 108 -53.95 -21.21 -9.29
CA SER A 108 -54.14 -20.24 -8.19
C SER A 108 -53.45 -20.72 -6.90
N LYS A 109 -53.65 -21.99 -6.50
CA LYS A 109 -52.98 -22.62 -5.35
C LYS A 109 -51.47 -22.73 -5.51
N ALA A 110 -50.96 -22.90 -6.73
CA ALA A 110 -49.53 -22.89 -7.00
C ALA A 110 -48.95 -21.48 -6.87
N ARG A 111 -49.61 -20.47 -7.45
CA ARG A 111 -49.20 -19.06 -7.36
C ARG A 111 -49.21 -18.51 -5.93
N SER A 112 -50.18 -18.89 -5.11
CA SER A 112 -50.22 -18.47 -3.70
C SER A 112 -49.15 -19.19 -2.86
N LYS A 113 -48.93 -20.50 -3.07
CA LYS A 113 -47.83 -21.23 -2.41
C LYS A 113 -46.44 -20.72 -2.79
N ALA A 114 -46.25 -20.28 -4.03
CA ALA A 114 -44.98 -19.73 -4.52
C ALA A 114 -44.73 -18.27 -4.05
N GLY A 115 -45.61 -17.68 -3.22
CA GLY A 115 -45.47 -16.31 -2.70
C GLY A 115 -45.59 -15.19 -3.76
N GLY A 116 -45.84 -15.54 -5.02
CA GLY A 116 -45.66 -14.63 -6.17
C GLY A 116 -44.19 -14.42 -6.52
N MET A 117 -43.94 -14.05 -7.78
CA MET A 117 -42.58 -13.96 -8.36
C MET A 117 -41.63 -13.02 -7.60
N PHE A 118 -42.18 -12.00 -6.93
CA PHE A 118 -41.41 -11.05 -6.12
C PHE A 118 -40.95 -11.61 -4.76
N ALA A 119 -41.65 -12.59 -4.18
CA ALA A 119 -41.22 -13.20 -2.92
C ALA A 119 -39.94 -14.02 -3.12
N GLN A 120 -39.89 -14.83 -4.19
CA GLN A 120 -38.71 -15.60 -4.56
C GLN A 120 -37.53 -14.69 -4.95
N ALA A 121 -37.78 -13.58 -5.66
CA ALA A 121 -36.75 -12.59 -5.96
C ALA A 121 -36.15 -11.98 -4.68
N LYS A 122 -36.99 -11.57 -3.73
CA LYS A 122 -36.57 -11.04 -2.43
C LYS A 122 -35.90 -12.10 -1.55
N GLU A 123 -36.30 -13.37 -1.63
CA GLU A 123 -35.61 -14.46 -0.92
C GLU A 123 -34.20 -14.67 -1.48
N ASN A 124 -34.04 -14.71 -2.81
CA ASN A 124 -32.73 -14.77 -3.46
C ASN A 124 -31.84 -13.56 -3.09
N GLU A 125 -32.39 -12.35 -3.07
CA GLU A 125 -31.69 -11.13 -2.61
C GLU A 125 -31.21 -11.26 -1.15
N ASN A 126 -32.06 -11.74 -0.24
CA ASN A 126 -31.69 -12.02 1.15
C ASN A 126 -30.64 -13.13 1.28
N ILE A 127 -30.60 -14.09 0.36
CA ILE A 127 -29.57 -15.14 0.31
C ILE A 127 -28.24 -14.55 -0.17
N GLN A 128 -28.23 -13.77 -1.25
CA GLN A 128 -27.02 -13.10 -1.75
C GLN A 128 -26.41 -12.16 -0.70
N PHE A 129 -27.23 -11.36 0.01
CA PHE A 129 -26.76 -10.52 1.11
C PHE A 129 -26.10 -11.35 2.25
N LYS A 130 -26.66 -12.52 2.58
CA LYS A 130 -26.07 -13.44 3.57
C LYS A 130 -24.76 -14.06 3.07
N VAL A 131 -24.69 -14.43 1.80
CA VAL A 131 -23.46 -14.94 1.16
C VAL A 131 -22.36 -13.88 1.26
N HIS A 132 -22.58 -12.66 0.78
CA HIS A 132 -21.62 -11.56 0.92
C HIS A 132 -21.25 -11.24 2.38
N THR A 133 -22.20 -11.37 3.33
CA THR A 133 -21.90 -11.18 4.76
C THR A 133 -20.96 -12.29 5.31
N VAL A 134 -21.06 -13.52 4.78
CA VAL A 134 -20.18 -14.64 5.15
C VAL A 134 -18.83 -14.55 4.44
N GLU A 135 -18.80 -14.17 3.16
CA GLU A 135 -17.58 -13.93 2.38
C GLU A 135 -16.72 -12.83 3.04
N ASN A 136 -17.28 -11.65 3.31
CA ASN A 136 -16.57 -10.57 3.99
C ASN A 136 -16.03 -10.98 5.38
N ARG A 137 -16.74 -11.87 6.10
CA ARG A 137 -16.28 -12.42 7.39
C ARG A 137 -15.15 -13.43 7.22
N LEU A 138 -15.21 -14.26 6.18
CA LEU A 138 -14.14 -15.19 5.83
C LEU A 138 -12.87 -14.43 5.43
N ASP A 139 -12.99 -13.39 4.60
CA ASP A 139 -11.86 -12.54 4.20
C ASP A 139 -11.25 -11.80 5.39
N GLN A 140 -12.07 -11.29 6.32
CA GLN A 140 -11.57 -10.71 7.57
C GLN A 140 -10.83 -11.74 8.43
N ALA A 141 -11.34 -12.98 8.52
CA ALA A 141 -10.69 -14.06 9.26
C ALA A 141 -9.38 -14.52 8.61
N LEU A 142 -9.33 -14.64 7.27
CA LEU A 142 -8.13 -14.96 6.50
C LEU A 142 -7.07 -13.86 6.64
N ASN A 143 -7.46 -12.59 6.54
CA ASN A 143 -6.56 -11.46 6.77
C ASN A 143 -6.05 -11.40 8.23
N ALA A 144 -6.86 -11.76 9.22
CA ALA A 144 -6.42 -11.89 10.61
C ALA A 144 -5.44 -13.06 10.80
N TYR A 145 -5.71 -14.22 10.19
CA TYR A 145 -4.83 -15.38 10.20
C TYR A 145 -3.48 -15.10 9.54
N ASN A 146 -3.46 -14.46 8.36
CA ASN A 146 -2.23 -14.09 7.67
C ASN A 146 -1.38 -13.10 8.50
N LYS A 147 -2.01 -12.14 9.18
CA LYS A 147 -1.33 -11.24 10.13
C LYS A 147 -0.79 -11.96 11.37
N GLN A 148 -1.43 -13.03 11.83
CA GLN A 148 -0.90 -13.89 12.90
C GLN A 148 0.27 -14.75 12.40
N LEU A 149 0.22 -15.24 11.16
CA LEU A 149 1.29 -16.02 10.54
C LEU A 149 2.57 -15.18 10.37
N GLN A 150 2.45 -13.94 9.88
CA GLN A 150 3.56 -12.99 9.80
C GLN A 150 4.17 -12.67 11.18
N LYS A 151 3.35 -12.54 12.23
CA LYS A 151 3.84 -12.36 13.61
C LYS A 151 4.58 -13.60 14.11
N LEU A 152 4.06 -14.80 13.83
CA LEU A 152 4.72 -16.06 14.18
C LEU A 152 6.04 -16.26 13.44
N GLU A 153 6.13 -15.81 12.19
CA GLU A 153 7.36 -15.80 11.38
C GLU A 153 8.41 -14.85 12.00
N ALA A 154 8.05 -13.60 12.29
CA ALA A 154 8.95 -12.65 12.96
C ALA A 154 9.37 -13.10 14.37
N SER A 155 8.49 -13.77 15.12
CA SER A 155 8.86 -14.39 16.41
C SER A 155 9.81 -15.58 16.25
N ARG A 156 9.78 -16.30 15.11
CA ARG A 156 10.73 -17.38 14.83
C ARG A 156 12.10 -16.84 14.46
N THR A 157 12.19 -15.83 13.58
CA THR A 157 13.48 -15.22 13.24
C THR A 157 14.15 -14.64 14.47
N GLN A 158 13.40 -13.96 15.35
CA GLN A 158 13.92 -13.47 16.64
C GLN A 158 14.42 -14.60 17.56
N ILE A 159 13.75 -15.75 17.58
CA ILE A 159 14.21 -16.93 18.34
C ILE A 159 15.50 -17.50 17.74
N ASP A 160 15.60 -17.61 16.41
CA ASP A 160 16.78 -18.12 15.73
C ASP A 160 18.00 -17.17 15.88
N GLU A 161 17.76 -15.86 15.84
CA GLU A 161 18.73 -14.80 16.16
C GLU A 161 19.25 -14.94 17.60
N LEU A 162 18.36 -15.00 18.60
CA LEU A 162 18.73 -15.18 20.00
C LEU A 162 19.45 -16.53 20.26
N LEU A 163 19.12 -17.59 19.51
CA LEU A 163 19.81 -18.87 19.56
C LEU A 163 21.22 -18.79 18.93
N GLN A 164 21.42 -17.95 17.92
CA GLN A 164 22.75 -17.68 17.35
C GLN A 164 23.59 -16.82 18.31
N GLU A 165 23.04 -15.71 18.83
CA GLU A 165 23.71 -14.89 19.84
C GLU A 165 24.13 -15.73 21.05
N ARG A 166 23.23 -16.58 21.56
CA ARG A 166 23.56 -17.49 22.67
C ARG A 166 24.74 -18.40 22.34
N ARG A 167 24.81 -18.99 21.13
CA ARG A 167 25.96 -19.82 20.75
C ARG A 167 27.26 -19.03 20.74
N ASN A 168 27.23 -17.79 20.25
CA ASN A 168 28.38 -16.89 20.27
C ASN A 168 28.82 -16.58 21.71
N PHE A 169 27.87 -16.32 22.63
CA PHE A 169 28.17 -16.13 24.04
C PHE A 169 28.72 -17.41 24.70
N ASP A 170 28.10 -18.57 24.48
CA ASP A 170 28.55 -19.86 25.01
C ASP A 170 29.98 -20.19 24.50
N GLU A 171 30.34 -19.81 23.27
CA GLU A 171 31.71 -19.89 22.72
C GLU A 171 32.68 -18.91 23.41
N VAL A 172 32.32 -17.63 23.54
CA VAL A 172 33.16 -16.60 24.21
C VAL A 172 33.41 -16.95 25.68
N TYR A 173 32.40 -17.40 26.42
CA TYR A 173 32.58 -17.93 27.78
C TYR A 173 33.49 -19.16 27.79
N GLY A 174 33.33 -20.07 26.81
CA GLY A 174 34.20 -21.23 26.62
C GLY A 174 35.63 -20.91 26.18
N ILE A 175 35.93 -19.67 25.76
CA ILE A 175 37.30 -19.16 25.55
C ILE A 175 37.83 -18.54 26.85
N LEU A 176 37.03 -17.69 27.49
CA LEU A 176 37.38 -16.98 28.73
C LEU A 176 37.72 -17.94 29.88
N ASP A 177 36.96 -19.02 30.05
CA ASP A 177 37.20 -20.05 31.07
C ASP A 177 38.54 -20.78 30.85
N LYS A 178 38.91 -21.04 29.58
CA LYS A 178 40.21 -21.64 29.22
C LYS A 178 41.36 -20.67 29.45
N GLU A 179 41.16 -19.38 29.16
CA GLU A 179 42.16 -18.35 29.44
C GLU A 179 42.36 -18.14 30.95
N GLN A 180 41.27 -18.08 31.73
CA GLN A 180 41.31 -18.01 33.18
C GLN A 180 42.03 -19.21 33.79
N THR A 181 41.71 -20.44 33.33
CA THR A 181 42.39 -21.67 33.76
C THR A 181 43.89 -21.62 33.42
N ARG A 182 44.25 -21.27 32.17
CA ARG A 182 45.64 -21.14 31.73
C ARG A 182 46.40 -20.07 32.52
N ASN A 183 45.75 -18.98 32.90
CA ASN A 183 46.37 -17.93 33.72
C ASN A 183 46.58 -18.40 35.16
N ALA A 184 45.65 -19.16 35.73
CA ALA A 184 45.84 -19.81 37.03
C ALA A 184 47.02 -20.80 37.01
N ASP A 185 47.15 -21.61 35.95
CA ASP A 185 48.30 -22.52 35.76
C ASP A 185 49.63 -21.75 35.62
N ASN A 186 49.64 -20.65 34.85
CA ASN A 186 50.81 -19.76 34.74
C ASN A 186 51.22 -19.19 36.10
N ILE A 187 50.25 -18.71 36.90
CA ILE A 187 50.49 -18.17 38.24
C ILE A 187 51.01 -19.25 39.19
N ALA A 188 50.44 -20.47 39.16
CA ALA A 188 50.92 -21.59 39.96
C ALA A 188 52.36 -21.98 39.59
N SER A 189 52.70 -22.01 38.29
CA SER A 189 54.04 -22.27 37.79
C SER A 189 55.05 -21.20 38.23
N LEU A 190 54.67 -19.91 38.17
CA LEU A 190 55.49 -18.81 38.69
C LEU A 190 55.70 -18.88 40.20
N ILE A 191 54.68 -19.30 40.97
CA ILE A 191 54.79 -19.52 42.41
C ILE A 191 55.78 -20.66 42.73
N ASP A 192 55.70 -21.80 42.02
CA ASP A 192 56.66 -22.90 42.21
C ASP A 192 58.10 -22.49 41.83
N GLN A 193 58.28 -21.82 40.68
CA GLN A 193 59.59 -21.30 40.27
C GLN A 193 60.15 -20.31 41.30
N SER A 194 59.31 -19.43 41.85
CA SER A 194 59.68 -18.47 42.90
C SER A 194 60.06 -19.17 44.22
N ASN A 195 59.24 -20.12 44.69
CA ASN A 195 59.51 -20.93 45.88
C ASN A 195 60.84 -21.70 45.75
N LYS A 196 61.05 -22.38 44.62
CA LYS A 196 62.29 -23.09 44.30
C LYS A 196 63.51 -22.16 44.32
N SER A 197 63.35 -20.93 43.80
CA SER A 197 64.39 -19.90 43.81
C SER A 197 64.71 -19.41 45.23
N TYR A 198 63.69 -19.27 46.09
CA TYR A 198 63.89 -18.98 47.52
C TYR A 198 64.57 -20.13 48.27
N THR A 199 64.19 -21.39 48.03
CA THR A 199 64.86 -22.56 48.63
C THR A 199 66.34 -22.61 48.24
N ILE A 200 66.68 -22.37 46.96
CA ILE A 200 68.07 -22.32 46.48
C ILE A 200 68.83 -21.15 47.16
N ARG A 201 68.22 -19.96 47.22
CA ARG A 201 68.81 -18.78 47.90
C ARG A 201 69.10 -19.05 49.37
N ASP A 202 68.15 -19.65 50.09
CA ASP A 202 68.26 -19.82 51.53
C ASP A 202 69.17 -21.01 51.90
N GLN A 203 69.24 -22.06 51.06
CA GLN A 203 70.34 -23.03 51.12
C GLN A 203 71.69 -22.33 50.94
N LYS A 204 71.85 -21.46 49.93
CA LYS A 204 73.11 -20.74 49.70
C LYS A 204 73.49 -19.77 50.82
N LYS A 205 72.54 -19.23 51.57
CA LYS A 205 72.82 -18.49 52.81
C LYS A 205 73.35 -19.40 53.92
N ILE A 206 72.80 -20.61 54.07
CA ILE A 206 73.28 -21.61 55.04
C ILE A 206 74.70 -22.03 54.67
N ASP A 207 74.96 -22.36 53.40
CA ASP A 207 76.30 -22.68 52.88
C ASP A 207 77.31 -21.56 53.20
N LEU A 208 76.93 -20.29 52.97
CA LEU A 208 77.76 -19.12 53.22
C LEU A 208 78.06 -18.93 54.73
N VAL A 209 77.08 -19.13 55.60
CA VAL A 209 77.28 -19.05 57.07
C VAL A 209 78.16 -20.18 57.59
N ILE A 210 78.11 -21.37 56.99
CA ILE A 210 79.02 -22.48 57.29
C ILE A 210 80.45 -22.11 56.87
N LEU A 211 80.64 -21.67 55.62
CA LEU A 211 81.95 -21.23 55.11
C LEU A 211 82.55 -20.09 55.95
N GLN A 212 81.76 -19.10 56.37
CA GLN A 212 82.21 -18.02 57.27
C GLN A 212 82.55 -18.48 58.69
N LYS A 213 82.11 -19.67 59.10
CA LYS A 213 82.49 -20.28 60.38
C LYS A 213 83.78 -21.10 60.23
N GLU A 214 83.91 -21.83 59.12
CA GLU A 214 85.11 -22.57 58.76
C GLU A 214 86.28 -21.60 58.54
N GLU A 215 86.10 -20.56 57.71
CA GLU A 215 87.08 -19.47 57.49
C GLU A 215 87.56 -18.83 58.80
N LYS A 216 86.67 -18.63 59.78
CA LYS A 216 87.04 -18.09 61.10
C LYS A 216 87.72 -19.08 62.02
N GLN A 217 87.51 -20.38 61.82
CA GLN A 217 88.26 -21.41 62.52
C GLN A 217 89.66 -21.50 61.92
N ASP A 218 89.78 -21.57 60.60
CA ASP A 218 91.04 -21.58 59.87
C ASP A 218 91.88 -20.33 60.22
N GLN A 219 91.29 -19.13 60.20
CA GLN A 219 91.94 -17.90 60.65
C GLN A 219 92.42 -17.95 62.11
N ALA A 220 91.67 -18.60 63.01
CA ALA A 220 92.07 -18.73 64.41
C ALA A 220 93.16 -19.79 64.63
N GLU A 221 93.19 -20.83 63.80
CA GLU A 221 94.25 -21.84 63.76
C GLU A 221 95.54 -21.25 63.16
N ASP A 222 95.44 -20.50 62.05
CA ASP A 222 96.53 -19.71 61.46
C ASP A 222 97.07 -18.65 62.45
N GLU A 223 96.21 -17.90 63.15
CA GLU A 223 96.64 -16.97 64.20
C GLU A 223 97.34 -17.70 65.35
N ALA A 224 96.90 -18.90 65.73
CA ALA A 224 97.56 -19.69 66.78
C ALA A 224 98.94 -20.22 66.32
N GLU A 225 99.06 -20.70 65.08
CA GLU A 225 100.32 -21.10 64.45
C GLU A 225 101.27 -19.90 64.32
N LEU A 226 100.79 -18.75 63.83
CA LEU A 226 101.57 -17.51 63.73
C LEU A 226 102.03 -17.01 65.10
N ASN A 227 101.18 -17.03 66.13
CA ASN A 227 101.59 -16.66 67.48
C ASN A 227 102.64 -17.62 68.06
N ARG A 228 102.52 -18.92 67.79
CA ARG A 228 103.50 -19.94 68.18
C ARG A 228 104.84 -19.77 67.44
N LEU A 229 104.81 -19.48 66.15
CA LEU A 229 105.99 -19.18 65.34
C LEU A 229 106.64 -17.87 65.78
N ASN A 230 105.85 -16.83 66.05
CA ASN A 230 106.34 -15.55 66.58
C ASN A 230 106.98 -15.73 67.96
N GLN A 231 106.43 -16.53 68.88
CA GLN A 231 107.08 -16.85 70.16
C GLN A 231 108.40 -17.62 69.96
N MET A 232 108.47 -18.51 68.96
CA MET A 232 109.72 -19.19 68.63
C MET A 232 110.76 -18.24 68.01
N ILE A 233 110.34 -17.31 67.15
CA ILE A 233 111.18 -16.27 66.54
C ILE A 233 111.62 -15.25 67.59
N GLU A 234 110.75 -14.86 68.53
CA GLU A 234 111.07 -13.97 69.65
C GLU A 234 112.06 -14.65 70.61
N GLY A 235 111.88 -15.94 70.91
CA GLY A 235 112.87 -16.73 71.63
C GLY A 235 114.23 -16.83 70.93
N GLN A 236 114.26 -16.86 69.59
CA GLN A 236 115.50 -16.79 68.81
C GLN A 236 116.06 -15.35 68.71
N SER A 237 115.20 -14.33 68.72
CA SER A 237 115.56 -12.90 68.67
C SER A 237 116.15 -12.41 70.00
N LEU A 238 115.62 -12.89 71.13
CA LEU A 238 116.21 -12.72 72.46
C LEU A 238 117.59 -13.38 72.59
N LEU A 239 117.88 -14.41 71.77
CA LEU A 239 119.22 -15.00 71.60
C LEU A 239 120.08 -14.28 70.53
N ALA A 240 119.52 -13.32 69.79
CA ALA A 240 120.14 -12.68 68.62
C ALA A 240 119.91 -11.15 68.58
N MET A 241 120.05 -10.47 69.73
CA MET A 241 119.83 -9.02 69.83
C MET A 241 120.83 -8.20 68.99
N HIS A 242 120.40 -7.67 67.84
CA HIS A 242 121.03 -6.53 67.17
C HIS A 242 120.01 -5.71 66.34
N PRO A 243 119.97 -4.36 66.43
CA PRO A 243 118.90 -3.55 65.85
C PRO A 243 119.25 -2.90 64.50
N HIS A 244 118.25 -2.82 63.60
CA HIS A 244 118.15 -1.92 62.45
C HIS A 244 116.69 -1.88 61.95
N THR A 245 116.20 -0.93 61.12
CA THR A 245 116.33 0.54 61.01
C THR A 245 115.23 0.97 60.02
N GLU A 246 114.62 2.13 60.26
CA GLU A 246 113.68 2.93 59.43
C GLU A 246 113.75 2.80 57.87
N GLN A 247 112.65 3.14 57.14
CA GLN A 247 112.46 4.47 56.49
C GLN A 247 111.15 4.64 55.66
N GLN A 248 110.96 5.86 55.13
CA GLN A 248 109.73 6.60 54.74
C GLN A 248 109.30 6.48 53.24
N PRO A 249 108.11 7.01 52.82
CA PRO A 249 107.60 6.95 51.45
C PRO A 249 107.95 8.18 50.55
N ILE A 250 107.52 8.18 49.28
CA ILE A 250 107.86 9.18 48.23
C ILE A 250 106.61 9.67 47.44
N PRO A 251 106.47 10.97 47.07
CA PRO A 251 105.30 11.55 46.36
C PRO A 251 105.59 12.03 44.90
N SER A 252 104.80 13.01 44.37
CA SER A 252 104.89 13.74 43.07
C SER A 252 104.20 13.07 41.84
N LEU A 253 103.74 13.69 40.74
CA LEU A 253 103.54 15.09 40.22
C LEU A 253 102.44 15.01 39.07
N SER A 254 102.04 15.95 38.17
CA SER A 254 102.43 17.33 37.75
C SER A 254 101.32 18.14 37.01
N SER A 255 101.70 19.37 36.61
CA SER A 255 101.19 20.34 35.58
C SER A 255 101.12 19.81 34.12
N GLN A 256 100.65 20.49 33.04
CA GLN A 256 99.77 21.69 32.77
C GLN A 256 99.85 22.06 31.25
N SER A 257 98.73 22.21 30.49
CA SER A 257 98.59 22.79 29.10
C SER A 257 97.15 22.56 28.57
N THR A 258 96.55 23.23 27.56
CA THR A 258 96.87 24.44 26.73
C THR A 258 95.59 24.95 26.03
N ASN A 259 95.37 26.28 25.96
CA ASN A 259 94.12 26.91 25.51
C ASN A 259 93.93 27.01 23.97
N GLN A 260 94.01 25.88 23.27
CA GLN A 260 93.45 25.73 21.91
C GLN A 260 92.63 24.44 21.75
N THR A 261 92.77 23.48 22.67
CA THR A 261 91.86 22.33 22.75
C THR A 261 90.43 22.77 23.08
N ASP A 262 90.24 23.79 23.91
CA ASP A 262 88.97 24.13 24.58
C ASP A 262 87.72 24.06 23.67
N GLN A 263 87.74 24.65 22.47
CA GLN A 263 86.59 24.62 21.55
C GLN A 263 86.37 23.27 20.86
N GLN A 264 87.45 22.52 20.60
CA GLN A 264 87.35 21.14 20.11
C GLN A 264 86.97 20.17 21.23
N GLU A 265 87.42 20.41 22.45
CA GLU A 265 86.98 19.68 23.65
C GLU A 265 85.53 19.98 24.01
N GLU A 266 85.04 21.21 23.83
CA GLU A 266 83.64 21.57 24.08
C GLU A 266 82.72 20.91 23.04
N LEU A 267 83.08 20.98 21.75
CA LEU A 267 82.39 20.22 20.69
C LEU A 267 82.48 18.70 20.91
N GLN A 268 83.64 18.17 21.30
CA GLN A 268 83.79 16.73 21.57
C GLN A 268 82.99 16.31 22.81
N LYS A 269 82.96 17.10 23.89
CA LYS A 269 82.12 16.84 25.07
C LYS A 269 80.63 16.92 24.71
N GLU A 270 80.22 17.81 23.81
CA GLU A 270 78.84 17.86 23.33
C GLU A 270 78.49 16.66 22.44
N ILE A 271 79.41 16.20 21.59
CA ILE A 271 79.28 14.96 20.80
C ILE A 271 79.22 13.74 21.74
N ASP A 272 80.12 13.65 22.71
CA ASP A 272 80.23 12.54 23.66
C ASP A 272 78.98 12.45 24.53
N THR A 273 78.52 13.57 25.10
CA THR A 273 77.26 13.60 25.89
C THR A 273 76.03 13.28 25.05
N ARG A 274 75.92 13.79 23.81
CA ARG A 274 74.83 13.41 22.90
C ARG A 274 74.91 11.92 22.51
N SER A 275 76.11 11.36 22.30
CA SER A 275 76.30 9.93 22.02
C SER A 275 75.97 9.05 23.22
N ALA A 276 76.31 9.48 24.43
CA ALA A 276 75.97 8.81 25.67
C ALA A 276 74.43 8.81 25.87
N LEU A 277 73.76 9.91 25.57
CA LEU A 277 72.30 10.01 25.61
C LEU A 277 71.64 9.05 24.59
N VAL A 278 72.15 9.00 23.35
CA VAL A 278 71.66 8.05 22.32
C VAL A 278 71.88 6.59 22.75
N ASN A 279 73.05 6.26 23.30
CA ASN A 279 73.35 4.92 23.80
C ASN A 279 72.49 4.55 25.02
N GLN A 280 72.20 5.52 25.92
CA GLN A 280 71.26 5.33 27.03
C GLN A 280 69.85 5.02 26.49
N ILE A 281 69.33 5.81 25.55
CA ILE A 281 68.02 5.58 24.93
C ILE A 281 67.94 4.20 24.24
N ILE A 282 68.98 3.78 23.51
CA ILE A 282 69.08 2.44 22.91
C ILE A 282 69.03 1.34 23.97
N THR A 283 69.74 1.53 25.09
CA THR A 283 69.82 0.56 26.20
C THR A 283 68.47 0.45 26.93
N GLU A 284 67.83 1.57 27.25
CA GLU A 284 66.52 1.62 27.91
C GLU A 284 65.42 0.99 27.04
N ASN A 285 65.44 1.23 25.72
CA ASN A 285 64.49 0.65 24.76
C ASN A 285 64.84 -0.79 24.32
N LYS A 286 65.91 -1.38 24.88
CA LYS A 286 66.37 -2.75 24.61
C LYS A 286 66.54 -3.01 23.10
N CYS A 287 67.26 -2.12 22.42
CA CYS A 287 67.70 -2.29 21.03
C CYS A 287 69.21 -2.58 21.01
N GLN A 288 69.70 -3.26 19.98
CA GLN A 288 71.14 -3.46 19.74
C GLN A 288 71.71 -2.46 18.73
N LYS A 289 70.84 -1.85 17.90
CA LYS A 289 71.22 -0.85 16.89
C LYS A 289 70.24 0.33 16.87
N LEU A 290 70.73 1.46 16.38
CA LEU A 290 69.92 2.66 16.16
C LEU A 290 68.80 2.42 15.12
N ASP A 291 69.07 1.60 14.09
CA ASP A 291 68.06 1.26 13.06
C ASP A 291 66.90 0.45 13.64
N GLU A 292 67.16 -0.44 14.61
CA GLU A 292 66.12 -1.20 15.32
C GLU A 292 65.25 -0.29 16.20
N LEU A 293 65.85 0.77 16.77
CA LEU A 293 65.11 1.78 17.51
C LEU A 293 64.20 2.59 16.58
N PHE A 294 64.69 3.03 15.41
CA PHE A 294 63.86 3.72 14.43
C PHE A 294 62.73 2.85 13.86
N ASN A 295 62.99 1.57 13.59
CA ASN A 295 61.95 0.63 13.14
C ASN A 295 60.87 0.46 14.23
N LYS A 296 61.25 0.14 15.48
CA LYS A 296 60.29 0.08 16.61
C LYS A 296 59.52 1.39 16.79
N LEU A 297 60.18 2.54 16.62
CA LEU A 297 59.53 3.84 16.76
C LEU A 297 58.50 4.04 15.65
N SER A 298 58.80 3.66 14.40
CA SER A 298 57.87 3.73 13.27
C SER A 298 56.72 2.71 13.36
N ASP A 299 56.98 1.51 13.89
CA ASP A 299 55.94 0.52 14.22
C ASP A 299 54.98 1.11 15.27
N LEU A 300 55.51 1.68 16.36
CA LEU A 300 54.73 2.34 17.41
C LEU A 300 54.02 3.60 16.92
N GLU A 301 54.60 4.37 16.00
CA GLU A 301 53.97 5.55 15.40
C GLU A 301 52.79 5.13 14.50
N THR A 302 52.94 4.01 13.77
CA THR A 302 51.87 3.38 12.98
C THR A 302 50.76 2.82 13.86
N GLU A 303 51.10 2.15 14.97
CA GLU A 303 50.14 1.67 15.97
C GLU A 303 49.38 2.84 16.63
N ASN A 304 50.09 3.90 17.06
CA ASN A 304 49.48 5.10 17.62
C ASN A 304 48.58 5.82 16.60
N TYR A 305 48.96 5.86 15.32
CA TYR A 305 48.10 6.43 14.26
C TYR A 305 46.83 5.60 14.04
N SER A 306 46.95 4.27 14.07
CA SER A 306 45.81 3.35 14.04
C SER A 306 44.88 3.54 15.24
N LEU A 307 45.43 3.58 16.46
CA LEU A 307 44.69 3.80 17.70
C LEU A 307 44.03 5.19 17.74
N PHE A 308 44.72 6.23 17.25
CA PHE A 308 44.16 7.58 17.13
C PHE A 308 42.95 7.60 16.19
N ASN A 309 43.08 7.01 15.00
CA ASN A 309 41.97 6.91 14.04
C ASN A 309 40.79 6.10 14.61
N PHE A 310 41.06 5.01 15.34
CA PHE A 310 40.02 4.25 16.05
C PHE A 310 39.34 5.08 17.14
N VAL A 311 40.08 5.86 17.94
CA VAL A 311 39.52 6.77 18.94
C VAL A 311 38.69 7.89 18.30
N VAL A 312 39.14 8.45 17.17
CA VAL A 312 38.36 9.44 16.39
C VAL A 312 37.07 8.82 15.84
N GLN A 313 37.14 7.61 15.28
CA GLN A 313 35.96 6.88 14.79
C GLN A 313 34.98 6.58 15.94
N ARG A 314 35.46 6.04 17.08
CA ARG A 314 34.63 5.82 18.27
C ARG A 314 34.08 7.12 18.85
N GLY A 315 34.78 8.24 18.70
CA GLY A 315 34.27 9.57 19.03
C GLY A 315 33.10 10.00 18.14
N ALA A 316 33.21 9.79 16.82
CA ALA A 316 32.14 10.06 15.86
C ALA A 316 30.92 9.14 16.06
N GLU A 317 31.15 7.83 16.24
CA GLU A 317 30.10 6.86 16.58
C GLU A 317 29.39 7.25 17.89
N LYS A 318 30.16 7.63 18.93
CA LYS A 318 29.58 8.11 20.19
C LYS A 318 28.76 9.38 20.01
N SER A 319 29.18 10.33 19.16
CA SER A 319 28.37 11.52 18.85
C SER A 319 27.06 11.11 18.20
N SER A 320 27.12 10.28 17.15
CA SER A 320 25.92 9.79 16.44
C SER A 320 24.94 9.06 17.37
N ILE A 321 25.43 8.30 18.34
CA ILE A 321 24.60 7.61 19.35
C ILE A 321 23.99 8.62 20.35
N ILE A 322 24.71 9.69 20.71
CA ILE A 322 24.15 10.77 21.54
C ILE A 322 23.06 11.52 20.77
N ASP A 323 23.31 11.87 19.51
CA ASP A 323 22.34 12.54 18.63
C ASP A 323 21.06 11.69 18.45
N GLU A 324 21.20 10.36 18.33
CA GLU A 324 20.07 9.42 18.30
C GLU A 324 19.34 9.32 19.65
N ILE A 325 20.06 9.27 20.77
CA ILE A 325 19.48 9.25 22.13
C ILE A 325 18.69 10.55 22.40
N ASP A 326 19.22 11.71 22.01
CA ASP A 326 18.53 12.99 22.20
C ASP A 326 17.27 13.07 21.32
N ALA A 327 17.33 12.59 20.06
CA ALA A 327 16.16 12.50 19.18
C ALA A 327 15.09 11.53 19.71
N LEU A 328 15.48 10.36 20.25
CA LEU A 328 14.57 9.41 20.90
C LEU A 328 13.99 9.99 22.20
N THR A 329 14.77 10.75 22.97
CA THR A 329 14.33 11.40 24.21
C THR A 329 13.31 12.50 23.92
N GLN A 330 13.56 13.33 22.90
CA GLN A 330 12.56 14.30 22.42
C GLN A 330 11.27 13.59 22.01
N ARG A 331 11.38 12.50 21.23
CA ARG A 331 10.20 11.73 20.77
C ARG A 331 9.43 11.07 21.91
N SER A 332 10.10 10.61 22.97
CA SER A 332 9.41 10.15 24.19
C SER A 332 8.65 11.30 24.83
N GLY A 333 9.32 12.44 25.06
CA GLY A 333 8.67 13.63 25.63
C GLY A 333 7.46 14.11 24.83
N GLU A 334 7.51 14.03 23.50
CA GLU A 334 6.36 14.30 22.62
C GLU A 334 5.23 13.27 22.77
N LEU A 335 5.53 11.99 22.99
CA LEU A 335 4.53 10.95 23.24
C LEU A 335 3.91 11.07 24.63
N ASP A 336 4.73 11.25 25.67
CA ASP A 336 4.31 11.44 27.06
C ASP A 336 3.43 12.70 27.18
N ALA A 337 3.85 13.82 26.58
CA ALA A 337 3.06 15.05 26.50
C ALA A 337 1.82 14.94 25.59
N ASN A 338 1.66 13.87 24.80
CA ASN A 338 0.40 13.56 24.13
C ASN A 338 -0.51 12.65 24.99
N VAL A 339 0.04 11.79 25.83
CA VAL A 339 -0.71 10.98 26.81
C VAL A 339 -1.31 11.86 27.91
N GLU A 340 -0.66 12.95 28.30
CA GLU A 340 -1.21 13.93 29.26
C GLU A 340 -2.35 14.80 28.69
N LEU A 341 -2.57 14.82 27.37
CA LEU A 341 -3.66 15.59 26.76
C LEU A 341 -4.99 14.85 26.84
N THR A 342 -6.03 15.56 27.29
CA THR A 342 -7.42 15.07 27.27
C THR A 342 -7.87 14.70 25.85
N ASP A 343 -8.76 13.71 25.72
CA ASP A 343 -9.35 13.26 24.45
C ASP A 343 -9.80 14.40 23.52
N GLU A 344 -10.39 15.48 24.05
CA GLU A 344 -10.79 16.66 23.26
C GLU A 344 -9.60 17.38 22.61
N GLN A 345 -8.48 17.48 23.32
CA GLN A 345 -7.25 18.11 22.84
C GLN A 345 -6.50 17.20 21.85
N GLN A 346 -6.50 15.88 22.09
CA GLN A 346 -5.99 14.90 21.12
C GLN A 346 -6.82 14.93 19.83
N ASN A 347 -8.15 14.95 19.92
CA ASN A 347 -9.06 15.02 18.78
C ASN A 347 -8.94 16.36 18.03
N ALA A 348 -8.71 17.48 18.75
CA ALA A 348 -8.39 18.77 18.12
C ALA A 348 -7.07 18.72 17.34
N LYS A 349 -5.99 18.12 17.89
CA LYS A 349 -4.75 17.89 17.16
C LYS A 349 -4.96 17.01 15.92
N LEU A 350 -5.71 15.91 16.05
CA LEU A 350 -6.03 15.01 14.94
C LEU A 350 -6.82 15.70 13.84
N LYS A 351 -7.77 16.58 14.19
CA LYS A 351 -8.53 17.39 13.22
C LYS A 351 -7.63 18.37 12.46
N VAL A 352 -6.73 19.08 13.14
CA VAL A 352 -5.74 19.96 12.49
C VAL A 352 -4.78 19.16 11.62
N LEU A 353 -4.38 17.95 12.03
CA LEU A 353 -3.55 17.07 11.22
C LEU A 353 -4.30 16.61 9.94
N ALA A 354 -5.58 16.25 10.06
CA ALA A 354 -6.42 15.87 8.91
C ALA A 354 -6.64 17.05 7.94
N GLU A 355 -6.90 18.25 8.44
CA GLU A 355 -7.02 19.47 7.62
C GLU A 355 -5.70 19.80 6.88
N ASN A 356 -4.55 19.57 7.53
CA ASN A 356 -3.23 19.71 6.89
C ASN A 356 -2.95 18.60 5.87
N MET A 357 -3.38 17.36 6.12
CA MET A 357 -3.28 16.25 5.15
C MET A 357 -4.13 16.54 3.92
N GLU A 358 -5.40 16.90 4.07
CA GLU A 358 -6.29 17.26 2.95
C GLU A 358 -5.72 18.43 2.12
N LYS A 359 -5.10 19.42 2.78
CA LYS A 359 -4.40 20.51 2.10
C LYS A 359 -3.17 20.03 1.33
N THR A 360 -2.36 19.16 1.92
CA THR A 360 -1.15 18.61 1.28
C THR A 360 -1.51 17.70 0.11
N GLU A 361 -2.55 16.88 0.24
CA GLU A 361 -3.07 16.04 -0.84
C GLU A 361 -3.57 16.86 -2.03
N LYS A 362 -4.28 17.98 -1.78
CA LYS A 362 -4.65 18.94 -2.85
C LYS A 362 -3.43 19.55 -3.52
N GLN A 363 -2.44 19.98 -2.75
CA GLN A 363 -1.20 20.54 -3.31
C GLN A 363 -0.41 19.49 -4.12
N ILE A 364 -0.41 18.22 -3.71
CA ILE A 364 0.18 17.12 -4.47
C ILE A 364 -0.59 16.86 -5.77
N ALA A 365 -1.93 16.89 -5.74
CA ALA A 365 -2.75 16.75 -6.95
C ALA A 365 -2.52 17.91 -7.93
N GLU A 366 -2.55 19.17 -7.46
CA GLU A 366 -2.26 20.37 -8.24
C GLU A 366 -0.85 20.32 -8.88
N LEU A 367 0.17 19.91 -8.11
CA LEU A 367 1.53 19.73 -8.63
C LEU A 367 1.64 18.57 -9.62
N SER A 368 0.86 17.49 -9.44
CA SER A 368 0.80 16.37 -10.38
C SER A 368 0.16 16.77 -11.70
N ASP A 369 -0.95 17.52 -11.68
CA ASP A 369 -1.61 18.03 -12.89
C ASP A 369 -0.72 19.02 -13.65
N VAL A 370 -0.01 19.91 -12.93
CA VAL A 370 0.99 20.82 -13.51
C VAL A 370 2.15 20.03 -14.11
N LYS A 371 2.66 18.99 -13.42
CA LYS A 371 3.71 18.13 -13.96
C LYS A 371 3.24 17.40 -15.22
N ASP A 372 2.06 16.81 -15.22
CA ASP A 372 1.50 16.09 -16.37
C ASP A 372 1.25 17.02 -17.57
N SER A 373 0.91 18.29 -17.32
CA SER A 373 0.80 19.33 -18.35
C SER A 373 2.18 19.70 -18.93
N ASN A 374 3.19 19.84 -18.07
CA ASN A 374 4.56 20.11 -18.47
C ASN A 374 5.17 18.91 -19.24
N ASP A 375 4.99 17.68 -18.78
CA ASP A 375 5.47 16.45 -19.44
C ASP A 375 4.84 16.27 -20.84
N LYS A 376 3.58 16.69 -21.04
CA LYS A 376 2.93 16.74 -22.38
C LYS A 376 3.55 17.82 -23.26
N SER A 377 3.77 19.01 -22.70
CA SER A 377 4.36 20.15 -23.41
C SER A 377 5.80 19.88 -23.85
N ILE A 378 6.61 19.27 -22.96
CA ILE A 378 8.00 18.86 -23.22
C ILE A 378 8.06 17.81 -24.32
N LYS A 379 7.18 16.79 -24.30
CA LYS A 379 7.08 15.80 -25.39
C LYS A 379 6.76 16.46 -26.72
N SER A 380 5.75 17.34 -26.78
CA SER A 380 5.41 18.06 -28.00
C SER A 380 6.56 18.93 -28.55
N VAL A 381 7.47 19.40 -27.70
CA VAL A 381 8.70 20.09 -28.13
C VAL A 381 9.75 19.12 -28.64
N TYR A 382 9.95 17.96 -28.00
CA TYR A 382 10.88 16.94 -28.48
C TYR A 382 10.43 16.29 -29.78
N ASP A 383 9.14 15.98 -29.92
CA ASP A 383 8.54 15.46 -31.15
C ASP A 383 8.77 16.45 -32.31
N GLY A 384 8.46 17.74 -32.10
CA GLY A 384 8.67 18.79 -33.09
C GLY A 384 10.14 19.08 -33.41
N LEU A 385 11.05 18.93 -32.45
CA LEU A 385 12.50 19.00 -32.69
C LEU A 385 12.98 17.80 -33.52
N GLU A 386 12.47 16.60 -33.25
CA GLU A 386 12.86 15.41 -33.99
C GLU A 386 12.35 15.45 -35.44
N ASP A 387 11.15 16.00 -35.66
CA ASP A 387 10.62 16.22 -37.00
C ASP A 387 11.41 17.30 -37.77
N LEU A 388 11.82 18.40 -37.14
CA LEU A 388 12.76 19.36 -37.74
C LEU A 388 14.13 18.74 -38.05
N TYR A 389 14.62 17.83 -37.19
CA TYR A 389 15.90 17.15 -37.39
C TYR A 389 15.85 16.15 -38.57
N LYS A 390 14.69 15.54 -38.83
CA LYS A 390 14.41 14.71 -40.02
C LYS A 390 14.26 15.57 -41.28
N GLU A 391 13.50 16.67 -41.22
CA GLU A 391 13.25 17.59 -42.35
C GLU A 391 14.56 18.23 -42.88
N LEU A 392 15.53 18.48 -41.99
CA LEU A 392 16.84 19.04 -42.31
C LEU A 392 17.96 18.00 -42.57
N ASP A 393 17.63 16.70 -42.56
CA ASP A 393 18.54 15.55 -42.77
C ASP A 393 19.85 15.64 -41.95
N LEU A 394 19.73 15.89 -40.64
CA LEU A 394 20.86 16.15 -39.76
C LEU A 394 21.52 14.88 -39.21
N PRO A 395 22.87 14.80 -39.16
CA PRO A 395 23.57 13.63 -38.65
C PRO A 395 23.65 13.62 -37.11
N TRP A 396 23.14 12.54 -36.51
CA TRP A 396 23.19 12.25 -35.06
C TRP A 396 24.61 12.01 -34.49
N ASP A 397 25.66 12.19 -35.31
CA ASP A 397 27.04 11.93 -34.92
C ASP A 397 27.50 12.92 -33.84
N ASN A 398 28.08 12.39 -32.77
CA ASN A 398 28.44 13.11 -31.54
C ASN A 398 27.24 13.57 -30.65
N SER A 399 26.06 12.96 -30.77
CA SER A 399 24.98 13.17 -29.78
C SER A 399 25.49 12.85 -28.36
N PRO A 400 25.29 13.73 -27.35
CA PRO A 400 25.80 13.54 -25.99
C PRO A 400 25.30 12.28 -25.25
N ASP A 401 24.28 11.60 -25.77
CA ASP A 401 23.68 10.40 -25.19
C ASP A 401 23.67 9.18 -26.13
N GLU A 402 24.40 9.25 -27.25
CA GLU A 402 24.51 8.23 -28.31
C GLU A 402 23.17 7.78 -28.96
N LYS A 403 22.05 8.46 -28.66
CA LYS A 403 20.72 8.11 -29.19
C LYS A 403 20.41 8.83 -30.50
N LYS A 404 19.46 8.24 -31.24
CA LYS A 404 18.95 8.71 -32.55
C LYS A 404 17.50 9.20 -32.47
N HIS A 405 17.17 9.86 -31.37
CA HIS A 405 15.87 10.46 -31.07
C HIS A 405 16.07 11.58 -30.04
N VAL A 406 15.16 12.55 -29.95
CA VAL A 406 15.34 13.70 -29.05
C VAL A 406 15.11 13.31 -27.59
N THR A 407 16.02 13.74 -26.71
CA THR A 407 15.97 13.50 -25.26
C THR A 407 16.31 14.77 -24.47
N PRO A 408 16.02 14.83 -23.16
CA PRO A 408 16.44 15.97 -22.31
C PRO A 408 17.95 16.25 -22.30
N LEU A 409 18.79 15.27 -22.63
CA LEU A 409 20.25 15.40 -22.65
C LEU A 409 20.78 15.87 -24.00
N ASN A 410 20.11 15.53 -25.11
CA ASN A 410 20.56 15.89 -26.46
C ASN A 410 19.74 17.01 -27.12
N ALA A 411 18.59 17.43 -26.56
CA ALA A 411 17.73 18.45 -27.18
C ALA A 411 18.44 19.79 -27.45
N MET A 412 19.34 20.22 -26.54
CA MET A 412 20.17 21.42 -26.77
C MET A 412 21.19 21.22 -27.91
N PHE A 413 21.79 20.04 -28.04
CA PHE A 413 22.67 19.70 -29.16
C PHE A 413 21.89 19.68 -30.48
N CYS A 414 20.69 19.09 -30.49
CA CYS A 414 19.80 19.08 -31.65
C CYS A 414 19.44 20.51 -32.09
N LEU A 415 19.06 21.37 -31.14
CA LEU A 415 18.80 22.80 -31.37
C LEU A 415 20.00 23.51 -31.99
N THR A 416 21.21 23.39 -31.42
CA THR A 416 22.40 24.05 -31.97
C THR A 416 22.75 23.55 -33.38
N GLN A 417 22.52 22.27 -33.70
CA GLN A 417 22.74 21.75 -35.06
C GLN A 417 21.68 22.26 -36.06
N ILE A 418 20.42 22.41 -35.61
CA ILE A 418 19.35 23.06 -36.39
C ILE A 418 19.70 24.55 -36.62
N GLU A 419 20.15 25.27 -35.60
CA GLU A 419 20.59 26.67 -35.70
C GLU A 419 21.76 26.83 -36.69
N ASN A 420 22.78 25.97 -36.59
CA ASN A 420 23.91 25.95 -37.53
C ASN A 420 23.43 25.72 -38.98
N LYS A 421 22.52 24.76 -39.20
CA LYS A 421 22.03 24.44 -40.55
C LYS A 421 21.14 25.54 -41.12
N LEU A 422 20.33 26.20 -40.30
CA LEU A 422 19.54 27.36 -40.69
C LEU A 422 20.43 28.58 -40.98
N ALA A 423 21.54 28.76 -40.25
CA ALA A 423 22.53 29.78 -40.55
C ALA A 423 23.23 29.52 -41.91
N GLU A 424 23.68 28.29 -42.17
CA GLU A 424 24.21 27.90 -43.49
C GLU A 424 23.21 28.16 -44.62
N PHE A 425 21.93 27.80 -44.43
CA PHE A 425 20.90 28.03 -45.43
C PHE A 425 20.59 29.52 -45.64
N MET A 426 20.62 30.33 -44.58
CA MET A 426 20.49 31.79 -44.69
C MET A 426 21.68 32.40 -45.43
N ASP A 427 22.92 31.96 -45.17
CA ASP A 427 24.10 32.40 -45.92
C ASP A 427 24.09 31.91 -47.39
N GLU A 428 23.53 30.72 -47.67
CA GLU A 428 23.32 30.24 -49.04
C GLU A 428 22.27 31.09 -49.79
N VAL A 429 21.18 31.47 -49.12
CA VAL A 429 20.13 32.34 -49.69
C VAL A 429 20.64 33.78 -49.85
N LEU A 430 21.42 34.29 -48.90
CA LEU A 430 22.06 35.61 -48.97
C LEU A 430 23.13 35.66 -50.06
N SER A 431 23.94 34.62 -50.23
CA SER A 431 24.94 34.57 -51.30
C SER A 431 24.30 34.42 -52.69
N LYS A 432 23.23 33.62 -52.82
CA LYS A 432 22.43 33.52 -54.06
C LYS A 432 21.69 34.82 -54.40
N THR A 433 21.10 35.51 -53.42
CA THR A 433 20.47 36.83 -53.66
C THR A 433 21.50 37.92 -53.91
N ALA A 434 22.69 37.83 -53.30
CA ALA A 434 23.81 38.70 -53.62
C ALA A 434 24.27 38.51 -55.08
N SER A 435 24.46 37.26 -55.56
CA SER A 435 24.85 37.02 -56.96
C SER A 435 23.79 37.53 -57.94
N ILE A 436 22.49 37.30 -57.67
CA ILE A 436 21.38 37.87 -58.47
C ILE A 436 21.43 39.41 -58.46
N SER A 437 21.81 40.05 -57.35
CA SER A 437 21.95 41.51 -57.26
C SER A 437 23.20 42.06 -57.96
N VAL A 438 24.24 41.25 -58.11
CA VAL A 438 25.51 41.60 -58.80
C VAL A 438 25.33 41.48 -60.31
N ASP A 439 24.73 40.39 -60.81
CA ASP A 439 24.32 40.27 -62.22
C ASP A 439 23.34 41.37 -62.64
N SER A 440 22.64 41.98 -61.69
CA SER A 440 21.75 43.13 -61.91
C SER A 440 22.43 44.50 -61.88
N ARG A 441 23.78 44.58 -61.76
CA ARG A 441 24.52 45.85 -61.58
C ARG A 441 25.84 45.99 -62.37
N GLU A 442 25.87 45.53 -63.62
CA GLU A 442 26.79 46.10 -64.61
C GLU A 442 26.39 47.54 -65.02
N PHE A 443 26.53 48.52 -64.11
CA PHE A 443 26.67 49.94 -64.51
C PHE A 443 27.32 50.82 -63.44
N SER A 444 28.18 51.75 -63.89
CA SER A 444 28.80 52.84 -63.12
C SER A 444 29.76 52.51 -61.95
N SER A 445 31.04 52.44 -62.30
CA SER A 445 32.03 53.45 -61.87
C SER A 445 32.23 53.72 -60.37
N GLY A 446 33.23 53.03 -59.79
CA GLY A 446 34.30 53.67 -59.01
C GLY A 446 34.04 53.97 -57.53
N GLY A 447 34.95 53.49 -56.67
CA GLY A 447 34.93 53.82 -55.24
C GLY A 447 35.71 52.83 -54.37
N ASP A 448 37.04 52.87 -54.43
CA ASP A 448 37.89 52.07 -53.54
C ASP A 448 37.75 52.55 -52.09
N LYS A 449 36.96 51.83 -51.29
CA LYS A 449 36.81 52.03 -49.84
C LYS A 449 36.64 50.72 -49.09
N ARG A 450 37.74 50.22 -48.51
CA ARG A 450 37.68 49.35 -47.34
C ARG A 450 36.90 50.07 -46.22
N ILE A 451 35.82 49.46 -45.75
CA ILE A 451 35.15 49.87 -44.50
C ILE A 451 35.21 48.71 -43.50
N THR A 452 36.29 48.69 -42.73
CA THR A 452 36.31 48.00 -41.43
C THR A 452 35.41 48.77 -40.47
N SER A 453 34.34 48.16 -39.95
CA SER A 453 33.55 48.76 -38.87
C SER A 453 33.13 47.71 -37.82
N GLN A 454 33.96 47.63 -36.79
CA GLN A 454 33.62 47.47 -35.36
C GLN A 454 32.39 46.60 -34.97
N ARG A 455 32.68 45.47 -34.30
CA ARG A 455 31.78 44.94 -33.26
C ARG A 455 31.69 45.95 -32.10
N SER A 456 30.49 46.45 -31.78
CA SER A 456 30.13 46.79 -30.40
C SER A 456 28.62 47.03 -30.22
N ILE A 457 27.98 46.17 -29.44
CA ILE A 457 26.89 46.44 -28.46
C ILE A 457 25.70 47.29 -28.93
N LEU A 458 24.51 46.68 -28.98
CA LEU A 458 23.26 47.33 -28.57
C LEU A 458 22.20 46.27 -28.20
N ILE A 459 21.99 46.06 -26.89
CA ILE A 459 20.81 45.34 -26.36
C ILE A 459 19.82 46.40 -25.88
N PRO A 460 18.66 46.59 -26.56
CA PRO A 460 17.67 47.57 -26.13
C PRO A 460 16.75 46.98 -25.05
N ASN A 461 16.85 47.50 -23.82
CA ASN A 461 15.82 47.29 -22.80
C ASN A 461 14.58 48.13 -23.13
N ALA A 462 13.42 47.49 -23.29
CA ALA A 462 12.11 48.13 -23.21
C ALA A 462 11.10 47.16 -22.58
N SER A 463 10.29 47.64 -21.65
CA SER A 463 9.36 46.84 -20.82
C SER A 463 7.90 47.29 -21.02
N LYS A 464 6.95 46.49 -20.49
CA LYS A 464 5.47 46.65 -20.50
C LYS A 464 4.80 46.08 -21.78
N VAL A 465 3.54 45.63 -21.79
CA VAL A 465 2.32 46.02 -21.02
C VAL A 465 1.44 44.79 -20.68
N PHE A 466 0.46 44.94 -19.77
CA PHE A 466 -0.57 43.98 -19.29
C PHE A 466 -0.06 42.89 -18.33
N ASP A 467 -0.33 42.89 -17.02
CA ASP A 467 -1.23 43.71 -16.16
C ASP A 467 -2.75 43.42 -16.25
N VAL A 468 -3.23 42.44 -15.47
CA VAL A 468 -4.45 42.37 -14.62
C VAL A 468 -4.21 41.22 -13.62
N GLY A 469 -4.51 41.26 -12.33
CA GLY A 469 -5.00 42.34 -11.47
C GLY A 469 -4.90 41.91 -9.99
N ALA A 470 -4.94 42.86 -9.05
CA ALA A 470 -4.68 42.59 -7.63
C ALA A 470 -5.96 42.30 -6.83
N ASP A 471 -5.84 41.50 -5.77
CA ASP A 471 -6.60 41.70 -4.54
C ASP A 471 -5.75 41.36 -3.31
N ALA A 472 -6.07 41.92 -2.14
CA ALA A 472 -5.08 42.20 -1.10
C ALA A 472 -5.25 41.40 0.22
N ARG A 473 -4.12 41.12 0.89
CA ARG A 473 -4.00 41.11 2.36
C ARG A 473 -2.55 41.28 2.82
N ASN A 474 -2.38 42.01 3.92
CA ASN A 474 -1.07 42.33 4.50
C ASN A 474 -0.57 41.18 5.40
N GLY A 475 0.75 40.97 5.41
CA GLY A 475 1.48 40.16 6.37
C GLY A 475 2.97 40.51 6.33
N SER A 476 3.53 41.01 7.43
CA SER A 476 4.90 41.51 7.50
C SER A 476 5.87 40.45 8.02
N GLU A 477 6.71 39.90 7.14
CA GLU A 477 7.63 38.81 7.48
C GLU A 477 9.05 39.10 6.94
N LYS A 478 9.69 40.16 7.47
CA LYS A 478 11.02 40.59 7.01
C LYS A 478 12.02 41.02 8.10
N ASP A 479 11.76 40.63 9.35
CA ASP A 479 12.53 41.10 10.53
C ASP A 479 12.98 39.96 11.48
N LEU A 480 12.88 38.69 11.05
CA LEU A 480 13.16 37.50 11.89
C LEU A 480 14.58 36.89 11.72
N LEU A 481 15.43 37.47 10.88
CA LEU A 481 16.75 36.89 10.52
C LEU A 481 17.97 37.79 10.82
N SER A 482 17.77 38.93 11.49
CA SER A 482 18.83 39.91 11.80
C SER A 482 19.68 39.56 13.03
N GLY A 483 19.30 38.56 13.85
CA GLY A 483 19.86 38.32 15.18
C GLY A 483 20.89 37.20 15.34
N VAL A 484 21.10 36.32 14.35
CA VAL A 484 21.76 35.01 14.57
C VAL A 484 23.30 35.06 14.53
N SER A 485 23.92 36.09 13.94
CA SER A 485 25.36 36.13 13.66
C SER A 485 26.24 36.83 14.72
N LYS A 486 25.84 36.80 16.01
CA LYS A 486 26.61 37.40 17.10
C LYS A 486 26.90 36.37 18.21
N PRO A 487 28.17 36.11 18.57
CA PRO A 487 28.50 35.21 19.67
C PRO A 487 28.03 35.82 21.01
N LEU A 488 27.51 34.98 21.90
CA LEU A 488 26.95 35.41 23.18
C LEU A 488 28.02 35.99 24.11
N SER A 489 27.61 36.96 24.94
CA SER A 489 28.41 37.44 26.06
C SER A 489 28.69 36.32 27.07
N VAL A 490 29.83 36.42 27.76
CA VAL A 490 30.19 35.54 28.88
C VAL A 490 29.14 35.59 29.99
N GLU A 491 28.47 36.72 30.17
CA GLU A 491 27.38 36.89 31.15
C GLU A 491 26.08 36.20 30.69
N GLU A 492 25.76 36.23 29.40
CA GLU A 492 24.60 35.54 28.82
C GLU A 492 24.78 34.02 28.84
N MET A 493 26.00 33.53 28.58
CA MET A 493 26.34 32.11 28.76
C MET A 493 26.22 31.67 30.22
N ARG A 494 26.69 32.48 31.18
CA ARG A 494 26.53 32.21 32.62
C ARG A 494 25.06 32.15 33.04
N ALA A 495 24.22 33.04 32.51
CA ALA A 495 22.78 33.03 32.76
C ALA A 495 22.10 31.74 32.27
N LYS A 496 22.46 31.24 31.08
CA LYS A 496 21.92 29.98 30.54
C LYS A 496 22.39 28.71 31.27
N VAL A 497 23.59 28.73 31.87
CA VAL A 497 24.16 27.55 32.59
C VAL A 497 23.69 27.46 34.05
N GLY A 498 22.85 28.40 34.53
CA GLY A 498 22.13 28.29 35.81
C GLY A 498 22.99 28.42 37.08
N LEU A 499 24.27 28.75 36.94
CA LEU A 499 25.19 28.96 38.06
C LEU A 499 24.85 30.25 38.83
N LYS A 500 24.02 30.11 39.87
CA LYS A 500 23.82 31.16 40.86
C LYS A 500 25.09 31.36 41.70
N LEU A 501 25.43 32.62 41.93
CA LEU A 501 26.45 33.03 42.90
C LEU A 501 25.94 32.84 44.33
N ASN A 502 26.86 32.47 45.22
CA ASN A 502 26.83 32.86 46.64
C ASN A 502 27.61 34.17 46.79
#